data_AF-A0A7C1ENV1-F1
#
_entry.id   AF-A0A7C1ENV1-F1
#
_cell.length_a   1.000
_cell.length_b   1.000
_cell.length_c   1.000
_cell.angle_alpha   90.00
_cell.angle_beta   90.00
_cell.angle_gamma   90.00
#
_symmetry.space_group_name_H-M   'P 1'
#
loop_
_entity.id
_entity.type
_entity.pdbx_description
1 polymer ?
#
loop_
_entity_poly.entity_id
_entity_poly.type
_entity_poly.pdbx_seq_one_letter_code
_entity_poly.pdbx_strand_id
1 'polypeptide(L)'
;MNRSDQSRIDQLTSPYSPFEPPQLPLDFSDYLSLLWRIDWHASQPHLVRYYTECARALSRAFQFEQRSLGRLIRTTEPGQVYLALSNAPFRNTDKLSDAAARKAAIRQLAALRSDVLAVGSYQHEWLVGWPGSNIIDEELREHVFAILFTALPSQYTHFGRLLLVIDYVLQELLLGTRDMSEFSLDTLIECYGYPNPASDTVHELYRSDIGI
;
A
#
# COMPACT_ATOMS: atom_id res chain seq x y z
N MET A 1 9.09 -16.90 13.50
CA MET A 1 8.63 -16.11 12.34
C MET A 1 9.68 -16.24 11.25
N ASN A 2 9.30 -16.51 9.99
CA ASN A 2 10.30 -16.48 8.93
C ASN A 2 10.75 -15.01 8.76
N ARG A 3 12.06 -14.76 8.77
CA ARG A 3 12.64 -13.41 8.69
C ARG A 3 12.26 -12.72 7.37
N SER A 4 12.05 -13.52 6.31
CA SER A 4 11.58 -13.06 5.00
C SER A 4 10.18 -12.44 5.08
N ASP A 5 9.22 -13.11 5.72
CA ASP A 5 7.83 -12.67 5.79
C ASP A 5 7.69 -11.36 6.57
N GLN A 6 8.42 -11.22 7.67
CA GLN A 6 8.37 -9.99 8.46
C GLN A 6 8.95 -8.81 7.69
N SER A 7 10.11 -9.00 7.05
CA SER A 7 10.72 -7.94 6.23
C SER A 7 9.78 -7.49 5.11
N ARG A 8 8.99 -8.42 4.56
CA ARG A 8 7.97 -8.12 3.56
C ARG A 8 6.81 -7.31 4.14
N ILE A 9 6.29 -7.70 5.30
CA ILE A 9 5.22 -6.97 6.00
C ILE A 9 5.69 -5.56 6.35
N ASP A 10 6.89 -5.44 6.93
CA ASP A 10 7.50 -4.16 7.31
C ASP A 10 7.62 -3.23 6.09
N GLN A 11 8.07 -3.76 4.95
CA GLN A 11 8.08 -2.99 3.71
C GLN A 11 6.66 -2.54 3.35
N LEU A 12 5.69 -3.45 3.26
CA LEU A 12 4.32 -3.13 2.81
C LEU A 12 3.61 -2.08 3.70
N THR A 13 3.96 -1.99 4.99
CA THR A 13 3.40 -1.02 5.94
C THR A 13 4.25 0.26 6.10
N SER A 14 5.48 0.28 5.60
CA SER A 14 6.37 1.45 5.65
C SER A 14 5.83 2.66 4.89
N PRO A 15 6.34 3.88 5.03
CA PRO A 15 5.81 5.04 4.30
C PRO A 15 5.98 4.98 2.77
N TYR A 16 6.94 4.21 2.22
CA TYR A 16 7.40 4.32 0.82
C TYR A 16 7.86 5.76 0.49
N SER A 17 8.30 6.50 1.49
CA SER A 17 8.77 7.88 1.31
C SER A 17 10.14 7.88 0.64
N PRO A 18 10.57 8.98 -0.01
CA PRO A 18 11.93 9.06 -0.51
C PRO A 18 12.99 9.07 0.62
N PHE A 19 12.60 9.38 1.86
CA PHE A 19 13.47 9.30 3.04
C PHE A 19 13.59 7.88 3.59
N GLU A 20 12.59 7.04 3.32
CA GLU A 20 12.52 5.63 3.71
C GLU A 20 12.05 4.82 2.49
N PRO A 21 12.88 4.71 1.44
CA PRO A 21 12.48 4.04 0.21
C PRO A 21 12.36 2.52 0.42
N PRO A 22 11.59 1.81 -0.42
CA PRO A 22 11.52 0.35 -0.38
C PRO A 22 12.90 -0.30 -0.48
N GLN A 23 13.16 -1.31 0.34
CA GLN A 23 14.47 -1.96 0.46
C GLN A 23 14.51 -3.34 -0.23
N LEU A 24 13.36 -3.98 -0.38
CA LEU A 24 13.17 -5.24 -1.08
C LEU A 24 12.67 -4.98 -2.50
N PRO A 25 12.91 -5.92 -3.44
CA PRO A 25 12.27 -5.89 -4.75
C PRO A 25 10.75 -5.67 -4.65
N LEU A 26 10.22 -4.86 -5.57
CA LEU A 26 8.82 -4.52 -5.61
C LEU A 26 8.05 -5.53 -6.47
N ASP A 27 7.00 -6.09 -5.90
CA ASP A 27 6.09 -7.03 -6.55
C ASP A 27 4.64 -6.48 -6.63
N PHE A 28 3.66 -7.35 -6.91
CA PHE A 28 2.25 -6.96 -6.99
C PHE A 28 1.66 -6.47 -5.66
N SER A 29 2.11 -6.97 -4.53
CA SER A 29 1.74 -6.46 -3.20
C SER A 29 2.21 -5.03 -3.00
N ASP A 30 3.39 -4.65 -3.49
CA ASP A 30 3.85 -3.24 -3.45
C ASP A 30 2.95 -2.35 -4.30
N TYR A 31 2.52 -2.85 -5.45
CA TYR A 31 1.56 -2.15 -6.29
C TYR A 31 0.25 -1.89 -5.53
N LEU A 32 -0.34 -2.92 -4.90
CA LEU A 32 -1.54 -2.75 -4.07
C LEU A 32 -1.32 -1.82 -2.88
N SER A 33 -0.12 -1.84 -2.29
CA SER A 33 0.29 -0.91 -1.22
C SER A 33 0.38 0.53 -1.70
N LEU A 34 0.90 0.79 -2.90
CA LEU A 34 0.92 2.12 -3.50
C LEU A 34 -0.50 2.61 -3.83
N LEU A 35 -1.37 1.74 -4.35
CA LEU A 35 -2.78 2.09 -4.58
C LEU A 35 -3.50 2.45 -3.28
N TRP A 36 -3.26 1.70 -2.21
CA TRP A 36 -3.82 2.01 -0.91
C TRP A 36 -3.36 3.39 -0.41
N ARG A 37 -2.08 3.76 -0.61
CA ARG A 37 -1.56 5.08 -0.22
C ARG A 37 -2.17 6.24 -1.01
N ILE A 38 -2.48 6.03 -2.29
CA ILE A 38 -3.22 7.03 -3.09
C ILE A 38 -4.58 7.32 -2.45
N ASP A 39 -5.28 6.29 -1.97
CA ASP A 39 -6.56 6.46 -1.31
C ASP A 39 -6.44 7.01 0.11
N TRP A 40 -5.49 6.50 0.87
CA TRP A 40 -5.25 6.90 2.25
C TRP A 40 -4.89 8.39 2.38
N HIS A 41 -4.12 8.89 1.42
CA HIS A 41 -3.69 10.28 1.36
C HIS A 41 -4.53 11.13 0.39
N ALA A 42 -5.77 10.75 0.08
CA ALA A 42 -6.60 11.43 -0.91
C ALA A 42 -6.75 12.96 -0.70
N SER A 43 -6.64 13.43 0.55
CA SER A 43 -6.68 14.86 0.92
C SER A 43 -5.33 15.58 0.81
N GLN A 44 -4.25 14.90 0.43
CA GLN A 44 -2.87 15.41 0.35
C GLN A 44 -2.37 15.30 -1.10
N PRO A 45 -2.63 16.30 -1.96
CA PRO A 45 -2.40 16.19 -3.41
C PRO A 45 -0.95 15.85 -3.80
N HIS A 46 0.02 16.31 -3.02
CA HIS A 46 1.45 16.04 -3.25
C HIS A 46 1.80 14.56 -3.03
N LEU A 47 1.31 13.96 -1.92
CA LEU A 47 1.47 12.53 -1.66
C LEU A 47 0.74 11.69 -2.70
N VAL A 48 -0.50 12.07 -3.05
CA VAL A 48 -1.26 11.42 -4.12
C VAL A 48 -0.46 11.39 -5.41
N ARG A 49 0.13 12.54 -5.80
CA ARG A 49 0.94 12.65 -7.00
C ARG A 49 2.16 11.72 -6.94
N TYR A 50 2.92 11.78 -5.85
CA TYR A 50 4.09 10.92 -5.66
C TYR A 50 3.74 9.43 -5.75
N TYR A 51 2.76 8.95 -4.96
CA TYR A 51 2.38 7.54 -4.97
C TYR A 51 1.76 7.10 -6.32
N THR A 52 1.07 8.01 -7.02
CA THR A 52 0.58 7.76 -8.38
C THR A 52 1.73 7.56 -9.37
N GLU A 53 2.79 8.36 -9.29
CA GLU A 53 3.98 8.20 -10.14
C GLU A 53 4.70 6.87 -9.85
N CYS A 54 4.86 6.51 -8.57
CA CYS A 54 5.39 5.20 -8.17
C CYS A 54 4.54 4.04 -8.70
N ALA A 55 3.21 4.12 -8.54
CA ALA A 55 2.29 3.07 -8.99
C ALA A 55 2.29 2.92 -10.52
N ARG A 56 2.41 4.03 -11.25
CA ARG A 56 2.52 4.02 -12.72
C ARG A 56 3.83 3.38 -13.19
N ALA A 57 4.95 3.70 -12.54
CA ALA A 57 6.23 3.06 -12.87
C ALA A 57 6.18 1.54 -12.70
N LEU A 58 5.62 1.07 -11.59
CA LEU A 58 5.43 -0.35 -11.33
C LEU A 58 4.44 -0.98 -12.33
N SER A 59 3.36 -0.26 -12.67
CA SER A 59 2.40 -0.69 -13.70
C SER A 59 3.02 -0.89 -15.09
N ARG A 60 4.00 -0.05 -15.44
CA ARG A 60 4.80 -0.19 -16.67
C ARG A 60 5.68 -1.43 -16.62
N ALA A 61 6.38 -1.65 -15.51
CA ALA A 61 7.25 -2.82 -15.33
C ALA A 61 6.49 -4.14 -15.47
N PHE A 62 5.31 -4.23 -14.86
CA PHE A 62 4.42 -5.38 -14.99
C PHE A 62 3.63 -5.46 -16.30
N GLN A 63 3.80 -4.48 -17.20
CA GLN A 63 3.10 -4.42 -18.49
C GLN A 63 1.56 -4.43 -18.38
N PHE A 64 1.01 -3.85 -17.30
CA PHE A 64 -0.42 -3.65 -17.15
C PHE A 64 -0.86 -2.18 -17.24
N GLU A 65 0.03 -1.26 -17.59
CA GLU A 65 -0.29 0.17 -17.79
C GLU A 65 -1.44 0.37 -18.79
N GLN A 66 -1.40 -0.36 -19.92
CA GLN A 66 -2.47 -0.32 -20.92
C GLN A 66 -3.62 -1.30 -20.61
N ARG A 67 -3.47 -2.15 -19.58
CA ARG A 67 -4.49 -3.11 -19.14
C ARG A 67 -5.39 -2.49 -18.07
N SER A 68 -6.36 -3.27 -17.60
CA SER A 68 -7.41 -2.89 -16.65
C SER A 68 -6.90 -2.16 -15.41
N LEU A 69 -5.86 -2.69 -14.77
CA LEU A 69 -5.30 -2.12 -13.54
C LEU A 69 -4.60 -0.78 -13.75
N GLY A 70 -3.83 -0.62 -14.83
CA GLY A 70 -3.21 0.66 -15.15
C GLY A 70 -4.23 1.74 -15.53
N ARG A 71 -5.37 1.35 -16.13
CA ARG A 71 -6.48 2.27 -16.38
C ARG A 71 -7.12 2.77 -15.09
N LEU A 72 -7.28 1.92 -14.07
CA LEU A 72 -7.87 2.31 -12.78
C LEU A 72 -7.13 3.49 -12.15
N ILE A 73 -5.80 3.50 -12.14
CA ILE A 73 -5.01 4.63 -11.62
C ILE A 73 -5.29 5.93 -12.39
N ARG A 74 -5.54 5.84 -13.69
CA ARG A 74 -5.73 7.04 -14.53
C ARG A 74 -7.14 7.63 -14.43
N THR A 75 -8.14 6.80 -14.17
CA THR A 75 -9.56 7.19 -14.30
C THR A 75 -10.31 7.28 -12.99
N THR A 76 -9.76 6.72 -11.92
CA THR A 76 -10.41 6.71 -10.61
C THR A 76 -9.87 7.84 -9.76
N GLU A 77 -10.77 8.55 -9.07
CA GLU A 77 -10.37 9.60 -8.13
C GLU A 77 -9.62 9.01 -6.93
N PRO A 78 -8.63 9.73 -6.37
CA PRO A 78 -8.01 9.37 -5.10
C PRO A 78 -9.07 9.21 -4.01
N GLY A 79 -8.93 8.16 -3.19
CA GLY A 79 -9.88 7.78 -2.15
C GLY A 79 -10.90 6.74 -2.63
N GLN A 80 -10.90 6.39 -3.92
CA GLN A 80 -11.81 5.41 -4.52
C GLN A 80 -11.08 4.30 -5.30
N VAL A 81 -9.76 4.38 -5.45
CA VAL A 81 -8.97 3.47 -6.30
C VAL A 81 -9.09 2.02 -5.82
N TYR A 82 -9.00 1.82 -4.52
CA TYR A 82 -9.00 0.54 -3.86
C TYR A 82 -10.39 -0.12 -3.89
N LEU A 83 -11.45 0.68 -3.71
CA LEU A 83 -12.84 0.24 -3.92
C LEU A 83 -13.07 -0.20 -5.39
N ALA A 84 -12.45 0.52 -6.32
CA ALA A 84 -12.56 0.27 -7.75
C ALA A 84 -11.79 -0.97 -8.25
N LEU A 85 -10.91 -1.59 -7.43
CA LEU A 85 -10.22 -2.85 -7.78
C LEU A 85 -11.20 -3.95 -8.18
N SER A 86 -12.36 -4.00 -7.52
CA SER A 86 -13.42 -4.96 -7.80
C SER A 86 -14.07 -4.80 -9.18
N ASN A 87 -13.79 -3.68 -9.88
CA ASN A 87 -14.25 -3.40 -11.23
C ASN A 87 -13.18 -3.64 -12.30
N ALA A 88 -11.96 -4.08 -11.93
CA ALA A 88 -10.94 -4.40 -12.92
C ALA A 88 -11.42 -5.55 -13.83
N PRO A 89 -11.33 -5.43 -15.17
CA PRO A 89 -11.61 -6.53 -16.08
C PRO A 89 -10.88 -7.83 -15.70
N PHE A 90 -11.66 -8.89 -15.50
CA PHE A 90 -11.18 -10.22 -15.14
C PHE A 90 -10.63 -10.96 -16.36
N ARG A 91 -9.55 -11.72 -16.18
CA ARG A 91 -9.08 -12.67 -17.18
C ARG A 91 -10.02 -13.89 -17.16
N ASN A 92 -10.58 -14.25 -18.32
CA ASN A 92 -11.45 -15.43 -18.56
C ASN A 92 -12.81 -15.43 -17.83
N THR A 93 -13.74 -14.56 -18.25
CA THR A 93 -15.15 -14.60 -17.80
C THR A 93 -16.02 -15.43 -18.74
N ASP A 94 -15.79 -16.75 -18.78
CA ASP A 94 -16.62 -17.67 -19.57
C ASP A 94 -18.04 -17.83 -18.96
N LYS A 95 -18.26 -17.37 -17.71
CA LYS A 95 -19.56 -17.40 -17.01
C LYS A 95 -19.81 -16.13 -16.19
N LEU A 96 -20.95 -15.47 -16.45
CA LEU A 96 -21.37 -14.24 -15.75
C LEU A 96 -21.60 -14.42 -14.24
N SER A 97 -21.99 -15.62 -13.79
CA SER A 97 -22.16 -15.93 -12.37
C SER A 97 -20.85 -15.91 -11.59
N ASP A 98 -19.74 -16.29 -12.23
CA ASP A 98 -18.40 -16.23 -11.64
C ASP A 98 -17.93 -14.77 -11.48
N ALA A 99 -18.31 -13.88 -12.40
CA ALA A 99 -17.94 -12.47 -12.34
C ALA A 99 -18.48 -11.75 -11.08
N ALA A 100 -19.74 -12.02 -10.71
CA ALA A 100 -20.35 -11.44 -9.51
C ALA A 100 -19.66 -11.91 -8.22
N ALA A 101 -19.38 -13.21 -8.12
CA ALA A 101 -18.68 -13.79 -6.97
C ALA A 101 -17.25 -13.27 -6.84
N ARG A 102 -16.49 -13.20 -7.94
CA ARG A 102 -15.13 -12.62 -7.96
C ARG A 102 -15.12 -11.16 -7.55
N LYS A 103 -16.06 -10.36 -8.08
CA LYS A 103 -16.21 -8.95 -7.70
C LYS A 103 -16.45 -8.79 -6.19
N ALA A 104 -17.34 -9.60 -5.61
CA ALA A 104 -17.60 -9.59 -4.18
C ALA A 104 -16.36 -10.01 -3.35
N ALA A 105 -15.67 -11.06 -3.78
CA ALA A 105 -14.44 -11.54 -3.13
C ALA A 105 -13.33 -10.49 -3.14
N ILE A 106 -13.04 -9.87 -4.29
CA ILE A 106 -12.03 -8.82 -4.40
C ILE A 106 -12.39 -7.63 -3.52
N ARG A 107 -13.65 -7.21 -3.48
CA ARG A 107 -14.09 -6.11 -2.63
C ARG A 107 -13.82 -6.42 -1.16
N GLN A 108 -14.19 -7.62 -0.70
CA GLN A 108 -13.99 -8.02 0.69
C GLN A 108 -12.51 -8.15 1.05
N LEU A 109 -11.71 -8.76 0.17
CA LEU A 109 -10.27 -8.96 0.37
C LEU A 109 -9.52 -7.63 0.33
N ALA A 110 -9.85 -6.74 -0.61
CA ALA A 110 -9.33 -5.39 -0.64
C ALA A 110 -9.65 -4.69 0.69
N ALA A 111 -10.92 -4.57 1.08
CA ALA A 111 -11.31 -3.93 2.34
C ALA A 111 -10.51 -4.46 3.54
N LEU A 112 -10.46 -5.78 3.72
CA LEU A 112 -9.70 -6.41 4.80
C LEU A 112 -8.21 -6.08 4.75
N ARG A 113 -7.60 -6.05 3.56
CA ARG A 113 -6.20 -5.63 3.39
C ARG A 113 -5.99 -4.16 3.74
N SER A 114 -6.94 -3.27 3.40
CA SER A 114 -6.90 -1.86 3.82
C SER A 114 -6.86 -1.75 5.34
N ASP A 115 -7.73 -2.50 6.03
CA ASP A 115 -7.79 -2.48 7.49
C ASP A 115 -6.48 -2.96 8.12
N VAL A 116 -5.89 -4.03 7.57
CA VAL A 116 -4.60 -4.55 8.04
C VAL A 116 -3.46 -3.56 7.79
N LEU A 117 -3.45 -2.86 6.65
CA LEU A 117 -2.46 -1.81 6.38
C LEU A 117 -2.62 -0.60 7.31
N ALA A 118 -3.84 -0.15 7.55
CA ALA A 118 -4.11 0.98 8.46
C ALA A 118 -3.58 0.69 9.88
N VAL A 119 -3.82 -0.52 10.40
CA VAL A 119 -3.28 -0.93 11.71
C VAL A 119 -1.75 -1.08 11.70
N GLY A 120 -1.14 -1.40 10.56
CA GLY A 120 0.31 -1.54 10.45
C GLY A 120 1.08 -0.23 10.25
N SER A 121 0.40 0.79 9.70
CA SER A 121 1.02 2.04 9.29
C SER A 121 0.72 3.23 10.21
N TYR A 122 -0.22 3.09 11.16
CA TYR A 122 -0.70 4.19 12.01
C TYR A 122 0.38 5.00 12.74
N GLN A 123 1.52 4.37 13.11
CA GLN A 123 2.59 5.09 13.82
C GLN A 123 3.30 6.11 12.91
N HIS A 124 3.30 5.89 11.60
CA HIS A 124 3.93 6.80 10.63
C HIS A 124 3.13 8.11 10.45
N GLU A 125 1.91 8.19 10.96
CA GLU A 125 1.06 9.38 10.88
C GLU A 125 1.21 10.35 12.05
N TRP A 126 1.99 9.97 13.07
CA TRP A 126 2.12 10.77 14.28
C TRP A 126 3.05 11.96 14.07
N LEU A 127 2.47 13.12 13.71
CA LEU A 127 3.22 14.34 13.36
C LEU A 127 3.78 15.11 14.59
N VAL A 128 3.05 15.16 15.70
CA VAL A 128 3.38 16.04 16.86
C VAL A 128 3.45 15.22 18.17
N GLY A 129 3.85 13.95 18.05
CA GLY A 129 3.88 12.98 19.16
C GLY A 129 2.77 11.94 19.08
N TRP A 130 2.81 10.97 20.00
CA TRP A 130 1.87 9.84 19.98
C TRP A 130 0.51 10.18 20.63
N PRO A 131 -0.60 9.58 20.16
CA PRO A 131 -1.95 9.81 20.70
C PRO A 131 -2.07 9.39 22.16
N GLY A 132 -2.22 10.37 23.06
CA GLY A 132 -2.31 10.14 24.50
C GLY A 132 -1.13 10.71 25.31
N SER A 133 -0.08 11.20 24.64
CA SER A 133 1.08 11.84 25.27
C SER A 133 0.73 13.00 26.21
N ASN A 134 -0.33 13.75 25.90
CA ASN A 134 -0.79 14.90 26.69
C ASN A 134 -1.89 14.57 27.73
N ILE A 135 -2.16 13.29 28.01
CA ILE A 135 -3.08 12.89 29.08
C ILE A 135 -2.45 13.26 30.43
N ILE A 136 -3.21 13.99 31.26
CA ILE A 136 -2.77 14.47 32.58
C ILE A 136 -2.71 13.31 33.59
N ASP A 137 -3.69 12.41 33.55
CA ASP A 137 -3.73 11.20 34.36
C ASP A 137 -2.59 10.26 33.96
N GLU A 138 -1.61 10.11 34.86
CA GLU A 138 -0.39 9.36 34.62
C GLU A 138 -0.66 7.87 34.40
N GLU A 139 -1.54 7.27 35.19
CA GLU A 139 -1.88 5.85 35.08
C GLU A 139 -2.61 5.56 33.76
N LEU A 140 -3.58 6.41 33.41
CA LEU A 140 -4.26 6.28 32.11
C LEU A 140 -3.29 6.47 30.94
N ARG A 141 -2.39 7.45 31.02
CA ARG A 141 -1.37 7.68 30.00
C ARG A 141 -0.45 6.48 29.82
N GLU A 142 0.01 5.87 30.92
CA GLU A 142 0.81 4.65 30.89
C GLU A 142 0.05 3.47 30.28
N HIS A 143 -1.23 3.31 30.61
CA HIS A 143 -2.07 2.26 30.00
C HIS A 143 -2.24 2.46 28.49
N VAL A 144 -2.50 3.69 28.02
CA VAL A 144 -2.58 3.99 26.59
C VAL A 144 -1.24 3.72 25.90
N PHE A 145 -0.13 4.14 26.51
CA PHE A 145 1.21 3.87 26.01
C PHE A 145 1.47 2.37 25.88
N ALA A 146 1.17 1.59 26.91
CA ALA A 146 1.38 0.13 26.91
C ALA A 146 0.57 -0.56 25.79
N ILE A 147 -0.65 -0.08 25.50
CA ILE A 147 -1.44 -0.61 24.39
C ILE A 147 -0.77 -0.28 23.05
N LEU A 148 -0.45 0.99 22.81
CA LEU A 148 0.03 1.45 21.50
C LEU A 148 1.47 0.99 21.18
N PHE A 149 2.36 0.95 22.17
CA PHE A 149 3.78 0.66 21.95
C PHE A 149 4.18 -0.78 22.25
N THR A 150 3.37 -1.52 23.00
CA THR A 150 3.73 -2.89 23.42
C THR A 150 2.72 -3.91 22.94
N ALA A 151 1.45 -3.78 23.36
CA ALA A 151 0.44 -4.79 23.07
C ALA A 151 0.12 -4.86 21.56
N LEU A 152 -0.17 -3.71 20.95
CA LEU A 152 -0.58 -3.66 19.55
C LEU A 152 0.52 -4.12 18.58
N PRO A 153 1.78 -3.65 18.65
CA PRO A 153 2.85 -4.15 17.77
C PRO A 153 3.09 -5.66 17.92
N SER A 154 3.00 -6.18 19.15
CA SER A 154 3.12 -7.62 19.41
C SER A 154 2.00 -8.41 18.73
N GLN A 155 0.75 -7.94 18.80
CA GLN A 155 -0.37 -8.61 18.12
C GLN A 155 -0.28 -8.44 16.59
N TYR A 156 0.16 -7.28 16.12
CA TYR A 156 0.28 -6.98 14.70
C TYR A 156 1.27 -7.93 13.99
N THR A 157 2.35 -8.32 14.66
CA THR A 157 3.31 -9.30 14.13
C THR A 157 2.65 -10.62 13.67
N HIS A 158 1.52 -11.00 14.30
CA HIS A 158 0.74 -12.16 13.89
C HIS A 158 -0.33 -11.81 12.86
N PHE A 159 -1.04 -10.70 13.07
CA PHE A 159 -2.15 -10.25 12.23
C PHE A 159 -1.69 -9.79 10.83
N GLY A 160 -0.55 -9.10 10.73
CA GLY A 160 0.00 -8.56 9.48
C GLY A 160 0.33 -9.61 8.43
N ARG A 161 0.52 -10.88 8.81
CA ARG A 161 0.69 -12.00 7.87
C ARG A 161 -0.51 -12.19 6.95
N LEU A 162 -1.67 -11.71 7.35
CA LEU A 162 -2.87 -11.71 6.54
C LEU A 162 -2.68 -10.92 5.24
N LEU A 163 -1.80 -9.90 5.21
CA LEU A 163 -1.44 -9.18 3.98
C LEU A 163 -0.92 -10.15 2.91
N LEU A 164 0.03 -11.00 3.26
CA LEU A 164 0.68 -11.91 2.31
C LEU A 164 -0.31 -12.91 1.71
N VAL A 165 -1.22 -13.42 2.54
CA VAL A 165 -2.25 -14.38 2.11
C VAL A 165 -3.31 -13.70 1.24
N ILE A 166 -3.76 -12.50 1.64
CA ILE A 166 -4.73 -11.74 0.83
C ILE A 166 -4.11 -11.37 -0.52
N ASP A 167 -2.87 -10.91 -0.54
CA ASP A 167 -2.18 -10.47 -1.75
C ASP A 167 -2.04 -11.59 -2.77
N TYR A 168 -1.68 -12.78 -2.30
CA TYR A 168 -1.62 -13.97 -3.13
C TYR A 168 -2.96 -14.26 -3.82
N VAL A 169 -4.07 -14.19 -3.08
CA VAL A 169 -5.42 -14.43 -3.63
C VAL A 169 -5.86 -13.28 -4.54
N LEU A 170 -5.59 -12.03 -4.17
CA LEU A 170 -5.89 -10.86 -5.00
C LEU A 170 -5.11 -10.90 -6.32
N GLN A 171 -3.86 -11.33 -6.31
CA GLN A 171 -3.06 -11.52 -7.52
C GLN A 171 -3.69 -12.54 -8.45
N GLU A 172 -4.10 -13.70 -7.92
CA GLU A 172 -4.78 -14.73 -8.72
C GLU A 172 -6.13 -14.24 -9.27
N LEU A 173 -6.90 -13.50 -8.47
CA LEU A 173 -8.19 -12.94 -8.89
C LEU A 173 -8.06 -11.82 -9.93
N LEU A 174 -7.05 -10.96 -9.82
CA LEU A 174 -6.88 -9.76 -10.66
C LEU A 174 -6.02 -10.02 -11.90
N LEU A 175 -4.95 -10.83 -11.78
CA LEU A 175 -4.00 -11.08 -12.86
C LEU A 175 -4.21 -12.46 -13.53
N GLY A 176 -4.88 -13.39 -12.84
CA GLY A 176 -5.06 -14.76 -13.33
C GLY A 176 -3.75 -15.56 -13.40
N THR A 177 -2.72 -15.13 -12.66
CA THR A 177 -1.44 -15.84 -12.53
C THR A 177 -0.95 -15.75 -11.10
N ARG A 178 -0.07 -16.69 -10.74
CA ARG A 178 0.67 -16.72 -9.47
C ARG A 178 2.14 -16.37 -9.66
N ASP A 179 2.56 -16.02 -10.88
CA ASP A 179 3.94 -15.66 -11.15
C ASP A 179 4.28 -14.35 -10.44
N MET A 180 5.18 -14.43 -9.46
CA MET A 180 5.69 -13.27 -8.73
C MET A 180 6.82 -12.64 -9.54
N SER A 181 6.48 -11.81 -10.52
CA SER A 181 7.47 -10.91 -11.09
C SER A 181 7.82 -9.85 -10.04
N GLU A 182 9.11 -9.65 -9.83
CA GLU A 182 9.65 -8.66 -8.89
C GLU A 182 10.65 -7.76 -9.62
N PHE A 183 10.76 -6.51 -9.16
CA PHE A 183 11.63 -5.52 -9.78
C PHE A 183 12.43 -4.79 -8.70
N SER A 184 13.74 -4.70 -8.88
CA SER A 184 14.56 -3.86 -8.00
C SER A 184 14.17 -2.39 -8.16
N LEU A 185 14.38 -1.59 -7.11
CA LEU A 185 14.11 -0.16 -7.15
C LEU A 185 14.96 0.54 -8.24
N ASP A 186 16.23 0.17 -8.37
CA ASP A 186 17.12 0.70 -9.40
C ASP A 186 16.58 0.45 -10.81
N THR A 187 16.11 -0.78 -11.09
CA THR A 187 15.47 -1.11 -12.38
C THR A 187 14.22 -0.27 -12.62
N LEU A 188 13.42 -0.03 -11.58
CA LEU A 188 12.21 0.80 -11.70
C LEU A 188 12.53 2.27 -11.99
N ILE A 189 13.59 2.80 -11.39
CA ILE A 189 14.06 4.17 -11.63
C ILE A 189 14.59 4.29 -13.05
N GLU A 190 15.54 3.44 -13.44
CA GLU A 190 16.24 3.52 -14.73
C GLU A 190 15.34 3.24 -15.93
N CYS A 191 14.52 2.19 -15.86
CA CYS A 191 13.79 1.68 -17.01
C CYS A 191 12.32 2.12 -17.04
N TYR A 192 11.73 2.43 -15.89
CA TYR A 192 10.28 2.62 -15.76
C TYR A 192 9.90 3.95 -15.11
N GLY A 193 10.86 4.86 -14.88
CA GLY A 193 10.61 6.21 -14.39
C GLY A 193 9.97 6.26 -13.01
N TYR A 194 10.36 5.36 -12.12
CA TYR A 194 10.03 5.47 -10.70
C TYR A 194 10.72 6.70 -10.10
N PRO A 195 10.06 7.51 -9.25
CA PRO A 195 10.66 8.66 -8.60
C PRO A 195 11.94 8.29 -7.85
N ASN A 196 13.08 8.84 -8.27
CA ASN A 196 14.38 8.56 -7.64
C ASN A 196 14.44 9.12 -6.20
N PRO A 197 14.55 8.29 -5.16
CA PRO A 197 14.64 8.76 -3.77
C PRO A 197 15.85 9.65 -3.49
N ALA A 198 16.93 9.52 -4.28
CA ALA A 198 18.13 10.35 -4.13
C ALA A 198 17.99 11.75 -4.76
N SER A 199 16.87 12.07 -5.40
CA SER A 199 16.65 13.34 -6.08
C SER A 199 16.00 14.38 -5.16
N ASP A 200 16.60 15.57 -5.06
CA ASP A 200 16.02 16.69 -4.31
C ASP A 200 14.64 17.11 -4.84
N THR A 201 14.41 17.01 -6.15
CA THR A 201 13.09 17.27 -6.73
C THR A 201 12.03 16.29 -6.23
N VAL A 202 12.41 15.03 -5.97
CA VAL A 202 11.49 14.03 -5.42
C VAL A 202 11.23 14.29 -3.93
N HIS A 203 12.24 14.74 -3.19
CA HIS A 203 12.05 15.22 -1.82
C HIS A 203 11.08 16.40 -1.74
N GLU A 204 11.23 17.38 -2.64
CA GLU A 204 10.33 18.54 -2.73
C GLU A 204 8.92 18.13 -3.14
N LEU A 205 8.78 17.25 -4.15
CA LEU A 205 7.50 16.71 -4.58
C LEU A 205 6.77 15.97 -3.44
N TYR A 206 7.51 15.22 -2.61
CA TYR A 206 6.95 14.52 -1.46
C TYR A 206 6.60 15.47 -0.30
N ARG A 207 7.31 16.59 -0.15
CA ARG A 207 7.14 17.55 0.96
C ARG A 207 6.22 18.74 0.66
N SER A 208 5.87 18.99 -0.61
CA SER A 208 5.20 20.24 -1.00
C SER A 208 3.81 20.38 -0.37
N ASP A 209 3.59 21.49 0.36
CA ASP A 209 2.41 21.89 1.17
C ASP A 209 2.33 21.40 2.63
N ILE A 210 3.46 21.03 3.25
CA ILE A 210 3.55 21.12 4.72
C ILE A 210 3.75 22.59 5.06
N GLY A 211 2.66 23.29 5.38
CA GLY A 211 2.71 24.62 5.98
C GLY A 211 3.36 24.56 7.37
N ILE A 212 4.69 24.57 7.40
CA ILE A 212 5.49 25.11 8.51
C ILE A 212 5.90 26.51 8.10
#